data_AF-A0A8T0QL12-F1
#
_entry.id   AF-A0A8T0QL12-F1
#
_cell.length_a   1.000
_cell.length_b   1.000
_cell.length_c   1.000
_cell.angle_alpha   90.00
_cell.angle_beta   90.00
_cell.angle_gamma   90.00
#
_symmetry.space_group_name_H-M   'P 1'
#
loop_
_entity.id
_entity.type
_entity.pdbx_description
1 polymer ?
#
loop_
_entity_poly.entity_id
_entity_poly.type
_entity_poly.pdbx_seq_one_letter_code
_entity_poly.pdbx_strand_id
1 'polypeptide(L)' 'MLPKGEWPHWCRICGGSGLDYCFLCHGTGEYREPMGFHFTVKSK' A
#
# COMPACT_ATOMS: atom_id res chain seq x y z
N MET A 1 13.11 6.09 -8.66
CA MET A 1 13.84 5.64 -7.45
C MET A 1 13.46 6.58 -6.32
N LEU A 2 12.91 6.07 -5.21
CA LEU A 2 12.58 6.91 -4.05
C LEU A 2 13.84 7.27 -3.27
N PRO A 3 13.91 8.48 -2.67
CA PRO A 3 14.95 8.82 -1.73
C PRO A 3 14.89 7.90 -0.50
N LYS A 4 16.05 7.61 0.09
CA LYS A 4 16.14 6.73 1.27
C LYS A 4 15.37 7.36 2.44
N GLY A 5 14.34 6.67 2.90
CA GLY A 5 13.53 7.07 4.06
C GLY A 5 12.10 7.49 3.71
N GLU A 6 11.79 7.68 2.43
CA GLU A 6 10.44 8.01 1.98
C GLU A 6 9.73 6.74 1.54
N TRP A 7 8.56 6.48 2.13
CA TRP A 7 7.75 5.34 1.71
C TRP A 7 7.15 5.62 0.34
N PRO A 8 7.13 4.63 -0.58
CA PRO A 8 6.47 4.76 -1.87
C PRO A 8 5.02 5.19 -1.68
N HIS A 9 4.66 6.35 -2.24
CA HIS A 9 3.26 6.81 -2.33
C HIS A 9 2.44 6.00 -3.34
N TRP A 10 3.06 5.06 -4.05
CA TRP A 10 2.40 4.17 -4.99
C TRP A 10 2.16 2.78 -4.41
N CYS A 11 1.11 2.14 -4.92
CA CYS A 11 0.73 0.79 -4.55
C CYS A 11 1.91 -0.19 -4.67
N ARG A 12 2.20 -0.92 -3.61
CA ARG A 12 3.32 -1.88 -3.56
C ARG A 12 3.07 -3.15 -4.40
N ILE A 13 1.81 -3.46 -4.70
CA ILE A 13 1.44 -4.66 -5.47
C ILE A 13 1.55 -4.42 -6.98
N CYS A 14 1.01 -3.30 -7.47
CA CYS A 14 1.08 -2.96 -8.90
C CYS A 14 2.20 -1.97 -9.24
N GLY A 15 3.00 -1.53 -8.26
CA GLY A 15 4.12 -0.61 -8.43
C GLY A 15 3.71 0.78 -8.93
N GLY A 16 2.47 1.21 -8.69
CA GLY A 16 1.94 2.47 -9.22
C GLY A 16 1.21 2.36 -10.56
N SER A 17 1.10 1.16 -11.13
CA SER A 17 0.50 0.99 -12.47
C SER A 17 -1.01 1.23 -12.53
N GLY A 18 -1.72 1.24 -11.39
CA GLY A 18 -3.16 1.52 -11.38
C GLY A 18 -4.02 0.46 -12.08
N LEU A 19 -3.66 -0.82 -11.94
CA LEU A 19 -4.41 -1.91 -12.54
C LEU A 19 -5.76 -2.08 -11.81
N ASP A 20 -6.86 -2.10 -12.56
CA ASP A 20 -8.23 -2.23 -12.02
C ASP A 20 -8.38 -3.48 -11.14
N TYR A 21 -7.72 -4.58 -11.53
CA TYR A 21 -7.68 -5.84 -10.79
C TYR A 21 -6.76 -5.85 -9.56
N CYS A 22 -6.08 -4.75 -9.24
CA CYS A 22 -5.19 -4.71 -8.08
C CYS A 22 -6.00 -4.71 -6.79
N PHE A 23 -5.93 -5.82 -6.04
CA PHE A 23 -6.65 -5.99 -4.77
C PHE A 23 -6.25 -5.02 -3.65
N LEU A 24 -5.14 -4.30 -3.78
CA LEU A 24 -4.70 -3.33 -2.77
C LEU A 24 -5.15 -1.90 -3.11
N CYS A 25 -4.95 -1.45 -4.34
CA CYS A 25 -5.23 -0.07 -4.74
C CYS A 25 -6.54 0.09 -5.52
N HIS A 26 -7.12 -1.00 -6.03
CA HIS A 26 -8.37 -1.04 -6.81
C HIS A 26 -8.32 -0.04 -7.99
N GLY A 27 -7.29 -0.13 -8.83
CA GLY A 27 -7.12 0.76 -9.97
C GLY A 27 -6.50 2.13 -9.69
N THR A 28 -6.39 2.58 -8.44
CA THR A 28 -5.85 3.93 -8.15
C THR A 28 -4.35 4.05 -8.36
N GLY A 29 -3.60 2.95 -8.21
CA GLY A 29 -2.13 2.98 -8.29
C GLY A 29 -1.48 3.62 -7.06
N GLU A 30 -2.25 4.15 -6.11
CA GLU A 30 -1.74 4.80 -4.92
C GLU A 30 -1.54 3.82 -3.77
N TYR A 31 -0.64 4.17 -2.85
CA TYR A 31 -0.45 3.43 -1.62
C TYR A 31 -1.71 3.54 -0.76
N ARG A 32 -2.28 2.39 -0.42
CA ARG A 32 -3.34 2.27 0.57
C ARG A 32 -2.83 1.41 1.71
N GLU A 33 -3.17 1.83 2.92
CA GLU A 33 -3.03 1.01 4.12
C GLU A 33 -3.70 -0.36 3.85
N PRO A 34 -3.10 -1.48 4.29
CA PRO A 34 -3.72 -2.78 4.13
C PRO A 34 -5.11 -2.79 4.77
N MET A 35 -6.12 -3.10 3.97
CA MET A 35 -7.50 -3.16 4.43
C MET A 35 -7.68 -4.42 5.27
N GLY A 36 -7.93 -4.25 6.57
CA GLY A 36 -8.08 -5.35 7.52
C GLY A 36 -8.13 -4.86 8.96
N PHE A 37 -8.31 -5.79 9.89
CA PHE A 37 -8.24 -5.48 11.31
C PHE A 37 -6.77 -5.32 11.71
N HIS A 38 -6.38 -4.11 12.10
CA HIS A 38 -5.14 -3.93 12.87
C HIS A 38 -5.34 -4.59 14.22
N PHE A 39 -4.91 -5.85 14.36
CA PHE A 39 -4.65 -6.44 15.66
C PHE A 39 -3.44 -5.70 16.24
N THR A 40 -3.69 -4.56 16.90
CA THR A 40 -2.67 -3.93 17.71
C THR A 40 -2.40 -4.89 18.86
N VAL A 41 -1.45 -5.80 18.70
CA VAL A 41 -0.89 -6.55 19.82
C VAL A 41 -0.16 -5.54 20.71
N LYS A 42 -0.91 -4.83 21.55
CA LYS A 42 -0.34 -4.26 22.77
C LYS A 42 -0.08 -5.43 23.70
N SER A 43 0.96 -6.21 23.39
CA SER A 43 1.58 -7.05 24.41
C SER A 43 2.38 -6.10 25.29
N LYS A 44 1.81 -5.79 26.45
CA LYS A 44 2.45 -5.03 27.53
C LYS A 44 3.59 -5.85 28.12
#